data_AF-A0A3D1RML2-F1
#
_entry.id   AF-A0A3D1RML2-F1
#
_cell.length_a   1.000
_cell.length_b   1.000
_cell.length_c   1.000
_cell.angle_alpha   90.00
_cell.angle_beta   90.00
_cell.angle_gamma   90.00
#
_symmetry.space_group_name_H-M   'P 1'
#
loop_
_entity.id
_entity.type
_entity.pdbx_description
1 polymer ?
#
loop_
_entity_poly.entity_id
_entity_poly.type
_entity_poly.pdbx_seq_one_letter_code
_entity_poly.pdbx_strand_id
1 'polypeptide(L)'
;MKSPVVKHLKRYAERISLKDIAGILLGSFVMAIAIQAVLVPAHLLTSGVSGIAMILHFFTGLKVWVWYAILNVPIFIAGYRYISRRFAFY
;
A
#
# COMPACT_ATOMS: atom_id res chain seq x y z
N MET A 1 -41.02 -12.86 5.80
CA MET A 1 -40.91 -11.53 5.17
C MET A 1 -39.43 -11.26 4.85
N LYS A 2 -38.92 -11.77 3.72
CA LYS A 2 -37.48 -11.67 3.36
C LYS A 2 -37.25 -10.33 2.67
N SER A 3 -36.46 -9.47 3.32
CA SER A 3 -36.16 -8.12 2.87
C SER A 3 -35.45 -8.10 1.50
N PRO A 4 -35.83 -7.20 0.58
CA PRO A 4 -35.33 -7.15 -0.80
C PRO A 4 -33.90 -6.60 -0.95
N VAL A 5 -33.24 -6.26 0.17
CA VAL A 5 -31.97 -5.50 0.20
C VAL A 5 -30.75 -6.36 -0.13
N VAL A 6 -30.78 -7.67 0.16
CA VAL A 6 -29.61 -8.55 0.05
C VAL A 6 -29.24 -8.87 -1.41
N LYS A 7 -30.15 -8.63 -2.36
CA LYS A 7 -29.94 -8.99 -3.78
C LYS A 7 -28.97 -8.05 -4.52
N HIS A 8 -28.75 -6.83 -4.02
CA HIS A 8 -27.92 -5.82 -4.71
C HIS A 8 -26.43 -5.87 -4.36
N LEU A 9 -26.02 -6.54 -3.27
CA LEU A 9 -24.61 -6.59 -2.85
C LEU A 9 -23.77 -7.64 -3.62
N LYS A 10 -24.40 -8.61 -4.30
CA LYS A 10 -23.68 -9.63 -5.07
C LYS A 10 -23.20 -9.17 -6.46
N ARG A 11 -23.43 -7.91 -6.82
CA ARG A 11 -23.11 -7.37 -8.16
C ARG A 11 -21.68 -6.82 -8.30
N TYR A 12 -20.92 -6.76 -7.20
CA TYR A 12 -19.49 -6.38 -7.15
C TYR A 12 -18.55 -7.59 -7.05
N ALA A 13 -18.97 -8.78 -7.50
CA ALA A 13 -18.02 -9.84 -7.78
C ALA A 13 -17.34 -9.53 -9.12
N GLU A 14 -16.44 -8.54 -9.11
CA GLU A 14 -15.53 -8.31 -10.24
C GLU A 14 -14.78 -9.61 -10.51
N ARG A 15 -14.97 -10.16 -11.71
CA ARG A 15 -14.10 -11.24 -12.18
C ARG A 15 -12.74 -10.60 -12.41
N ILE A 16 -11.85 -10.68 -11.42
CA ILE A 16 -10.46 -10.24 -11.56
C ILE A 16 -9.91 -10.91 -12.81
N SER A 17 -9.75 -10.12 -13.88
CA SER A 17 -9.26 -10.63 -15.15
C SER A 17 -7.75 -10.73 -15.07
N LEU A 18 -7.16 -11.73 -15.73
CA LEU A 18 -5.70 -11.85 -15.82
C LEU A 18 -5.05 -10.58 -16.40
N LYS A 19 -5.79 -9.84 -17.25
CA LYS A 19 -5.35 -8.55 -17.79
C LYS A 19 -5.23 -7.46 -16.72
N ASP A 20 -6.11 -7.47 -15.73
CA ASP A 20 -6.10 -6.50 -14.63
C ASP A 20 -4.91 -6.77 -13.71
N ILE A 21 -4.68 -8.04 -13.36
CA ILE A 21 -3.51 -8.47 -12.59
C ILE A 21 -2.22 -8.09 -13.31
N ALA A 22 -2.13 -8.37 -14.61
CA ALA A 22 -0.96 -8.01 -15.41
C ALA A 22 -0.74 -6.48 -15.48
N GLY A 23 -1.83 -5.70 -15.60
CA GLY A 23 -1.78 -4.24 -15.57
C GLY A 23 -1.29 -3.69 -14.22
N ILE A 24 -1.80 -4.24 -13.12
CA ILE A 24 -1.37 -3.86 -11.76
C ILE A 24 0.10 -4.24 -11.54
N LEU A 25 0.52 -5.43 -11.98
CA LEU A 25 1.90 -5.86 -11.85
C LEU A 25 2.85 -4.96 -12.65
N LEU A 26 2.52 -4.66 -13.91
CA LEU A 26 3.32 -3.78 -14.75
C LEU A 26 3.39 -2.36 -14.19
N GLY A 27 2.25 -1.78 -13.80
CA GLY A 27 2.20 -0.46 -13.18
C GLY A 27 3.02 -0.41 -11.88
N SER A 28 2.90 -1.44 -11.04
CA SER A 28 3.68 -1.56 -9.81
C SER A 28 5.18 -1.69 -10.08
N PHE A 29 5.57 -2.41 -11.13
CA PHE A 29 6.96 -2.54 -11.54
C PHE A 29 7.56 -1.21 -12.01
N VAL A 30 6.82 -0.50 -12.86
CA VAL A 30 7.21 0.84 -13.34
C VAL A 30 7.36 1.80 -12.16
N MET A 31 6.42 1.75 -11.20
CA MET A 31 6.48 2.58 -10.00
C MET A 31 7.68 2.23 -9.12
N ALA A 32 7.98 0.94 -8.93
CA ALA A 32 9.16 0.50 -8.18
C ALA A 32 10.46 1.01 -8.82
N ILE A 33 10.58 0.94 -10.15
CA ILE A 33 11.74 1.47 -10.90
C ILE A 33 11.81 2.99 -10.76
N ALA A 34 10.70 3.71 -10.92
CA ALA A 34 10.67 5.17 -10.74
C ALA A 34 11.12 5.58 -9.34
N ILE A 35 10.70 4.84 -8.30
CA ILE A 35 11.14 5.08 -6.92
C ILE A 35 12.66 4.87 -6.80
N GLN A 36 13.18 3.75 -7.30
CA GLN A 36 14.60 3.41 -7.13
C GLN A 36 15.54 4.25 -8.00
N ALA A 37 15.13 4.59 -9.22
CA ALA A 37 15.98 5.26 -10.22
C ALA A 37 15.83 6.78 -10.21
N VAL A 38 14.70 7.33 -9.77
CA VAL A 38 14.45 8.78 -9.73
C VAL A 38 14.35 9.27 -8.30
N LEU A 39 13.45 8.66 -7.51
CA LEU A 39 13.07 9.21 -6.20
C LEU A 39 14.18 9.06 -5.15
N VAL A 40 14.85 7.89 -5.11
CA VAL A 40 15.99 7.63 -4.22
C VAL A 40 17.19 8.53 -4.53
N PRO A 41 17.72 8.61 -5.78
CA PRO A 41 18.87 9.47 -6.07
C PRO A 41 18.54 10.96 -6.09
N ALA A 42 17.29 11.35 -6.40
CA ALA A 42 16.88 12.76 -6.32
C ALA A 42 16.55 13.21 -4.88
N HIS A 43 16.67 12.32 -3.88
CA HIS A 43 16.31 12.59 -2.48
C HIS A 43 14.90 13.19 -2.32
N LEU A 44 13.97 12.83 -3.23
CA LEU A 44 12.62 13.37 -3.23
C LEU A 44 11.82 12.71 -2.12
N LEU A 45 11.75 13.40 -0.99
CA LEU A 45 11.00 12.96 0.18
C LEU A 45 9.50 12.99 -0.14
N THR A 46 8.90 11.81 -0.19
CA THR A 46 7.44 11.71 -0.16
C THR A 46 6.96 12.03 1.26
N SER A 47 5.82 12.69 1.41
CA SER A 47 5.23 12.93 2.73
C SER A 47 4.82 11.61 3.41
N GLY A 48 4.86 11.59 4.75
CA GLY A 48 4.41 10.45 5.57
C GLY A 48 5.49 9.39 5.86
N VAL A 49 5.06 8.13 5.98
CA VAL A 49 5.89 6.98 6.42
C VAL A 49 7.01 6.64 5.43
N SER A 50 6.74 6.80 4.12
CA SER A 50 7.73 6.60 3.05
C SER A 50 8.86 7.61 3.08
N GLY A 51 8.60 8.86 3.46
CA GLY A 51 9.64 9.87 3.66
C GLY A 51 10.58 9.51 4.80
N ILE A 52 10.03 9.07 5.93
CA ILE A 52 10.82 8.61 7.09
C ILE A 52 11.63 7.37 6.72
N ALA A 53 11.06 6.44 5.96
CA ALA A 53 11.77 5.27 5.46
C ALA A 53 12.95 5.63 4.55
N MET A 54 12.81 6.66 3.70
CA MET A 54 13.90 7.16 2.87
C MET A 54 15.00 7.85 3.69
N ILE A 55 14.66 8.66 4.70
CA ILE A 55 15.65 9.27 5.60
C ILE A 55 16.47 8.18 6.29
N LEU A 56 15.80 7.17 6.87
CA LEU A 56 16.46 6.05 7.53
C LEU A 56 17.31 5.22 6.56
N HIS A 57 16.87 5.07 5.30
CA HIS A 57 17.68 4.46 4.25
C HIS A 57 18.99 5.24 4.00
N PHE A 58 18.95 6.57 3.95
CA PHE A 58 20.18 7.38 3.79
C PHE A 58 21.15 7.21 4.97
N PHE A 59 20.64 7.07 6.19
CA PHE A 59 21.49 6.91 7.38
C PHE A 59 22.05 5.49 7.56
N THR A 60 21.35 4.45 7.08
CA THR A 60 21.69 3.05 7.38
C THR A 60 22.08 2.22 6.15
N GLY A 61 21.93 2.75 4.94
CA GLY A 61 22.20 2.05 3.68
C GLY A 61 21.23 0.89 3.36
N LEU A 62 20.31 0.55 4.27
CA LEU A 62 19.34 -0.54 4.10
C LEU A 62 18.21 -0.13 3.16
N LYS A 63 17.87 -0.99 2.19
CA LYS A 63 16.86 -0.72 1.15
C LYS A 63 15.57 -0.12 1.72
N VAL A 64 15.04 0.92 1.04
CA VAL A 64 13.83 1.67 1.46
C VAL A 64 12.64 0.77 1.80
N TRP A 65 12.42 -0.34 1.07
CA TRP A 65 11.31 -1.25 1.33
C TRP A 65 11.37 -1.91 2.72
N VAL A 66 12.57 -2.15 3.26
CA VAL A 66 12.77 -2.75 4.59
C VAL A 66 12.30 -1.78 5.66
N TRP A 67 12.76 -0.52 5.58
CA TRP A 67 12.32 0.53 6.49
C TRP A 67 10.83 0.81 6.37
N TYR A 68 10.30 0.79 5.15
CA TYR A 68 8.88 0.98 4.91
C TYR A 68 8.03 -0.11 5.57
N ALA A 69 8.45 -1.38 5.48
CA ALA A 69 7.79 -2.49 6.15
C ALA A 69 7.87 -2.36 7.68
N ILE A 70 9.06 -2.07 8.21
CA ILE A 70 9.29 -1.92 9.66
C ILE A 70 8.45 -0.79 10.24
N LEU A 71 8.40 0.37 9.58
CA LEU A 71 7.61 1.51 10.05
C LEU A 71 6.11 1.29 9.89
N ASN A 72 5.67 0.52 8.88
CA ASN A 72 4.26 0.20 8.72
C ASN A 72 3.74 -0.77 9.79
N VAL A 73 4.53 -1.74 10.26
CA VAL A 73 4.10 -2.70 11.30
C VAL A 73 3.49 -2.02 12.55
N PRO A 74 4.16 -1.08 13.24
CA PRO A 74 3.61 -0.42 14.41
C PRO A 74 2.42 0.47 14.05
N ILE A 75 2.42 1.10 12.87
CA ILE A 75 1.29 1.91 12.39
C ILE A 75 0.08 1.04 12.12
N PHE A 76 0.26 -0.16 11.58
CA PHE A 76 -0.79 -1.12 11.33
C PHE A 76 -1.40 -1.63 12.64
N ILE A 77 -0.56 -1.92 13.63
CA ILE A 77 -0.98 -2.31 14.99
C ILE A 77 -1.73 -1.15 15.67
N ALA A 78 -1.20 0.08 15.58
CA ALA A 78 -1.84 1.27 16.12
C ALA A 78 -3.19 1.55 15.41
N GLY A 79 -3.24 1.44 14.09
CA GLY A 79 -4.47 1.55 13.29
C GLY A 79 -5.50 0.52 13.74
N TYR A 80 -5.11 -0.75 13.91
CA TYR A 80 -5.98 -1.81 14.40
C TYR A 80 -6.56 -1.50 15.80
N ARG A 81 -5.77 -0.85 16.67
CA ARG A 81 -6.18 -0.54 18.05
C ARG A 81 -7.00 0.75 18.17
N TYR A 82 -6.67 1.80 17.43
CA TYR A 82 -7.27 3.14 17.60
C TYR A 82 -8.44 3.43 16.65
N ILE A 83 -8.45 2.88 15.42
CA ILE A 83 -9.42 3.28 14.39
C ILE A 83 -10.61 2.29 14.24
N SER A 84 -10.61 1.19 15.00
CA SER A 84 -11.58 0.07 14.95
C SER A 84 -11.47 -0.85 13.72
N ARG A 85 -11.77 -2.15 13.93
CA ARG A 85 -11.67 -3.28 12.97
C ARG A 85 -12.32 -3.08 11.59
N ARG A 86 -13.16 -2.04 11.41
CA ARG A 86 -13.84 -1.73 10.15
C ARG A 86 -12.91 -1.09 9.10
N PHE A 87 -11.83 -0.45 9.52
CA PHE A 87 -10.88 0.21 8.62
C PHE A 87 -9.78 -0.72 8.09
N ALA A 88 -9.59 -1.88 8.74
CA ALA A 88 -8.65 -2.90 8.29
C ALA A 88 -9.24 -3.81 7.20
N PHE A 89 -10.57 -3.77 6.99
CA PHE A 89 -11.31 -4.66 6.09
C PHE A 89 -11.99 -3.92 4.91
N TYR A 90 -11.95 -2.59 4.89
CA TYR A 90 -12.45 -1.76 3.79
C TYR A 90 -11.27 -1.10 3.08
#